data_AF-A0A959HSK3-F1
#
_entry.id   AF-A0A959HSK3-F1
#
_cell.length_a   1.000
_cell.length_b   1.000
_cell.length_c   1.000
_cell.angle_alpha   90.00
_cell.angle_beta   90.00
_cell.angle_gamma   90.00
#
_symmetry.space_group_name_H-M   'P 1'
#
loop_
_entity.id
_entity.type
_entity.pdbx_description
1 polymer ?
#
loop_
_entity_poly.entity_id
_entity_poly.type
_entity_poly.pdbx_seq_one_letter_code
_entity_poly.pdbx_strand_id
1 'polypeptide(L)'
;MRNKPIEQIYENYTPEDFAVWKRLFQRQMNNLRKHACGHYLEALDIIGFNEDKIPDFKEVNAVLMPRTGWRLVVAKELVPNEIFFSLLADRVFPATCWLRSMEELDYIEEPDMFHDVFGHIPLLTHPDYADFMASLGRIALRFIDDSTIIDLLSRVYWYTIEFGMIAEDGKIKAFGAGIMSSVSEIVHSIGDKSRKVAFDIADMIHLPYRTDIVQPVYFVIDSYEHLIQSAGDIEKALEGVEGRVVQSGV
;
A
#
# COMPACT_ATOMS: atom_id res chain seq x y z
N MET A 1 -12.40 -8.83 21.80
CA MET A 1 -12.46 -8.00 20.57
C MET A 1 -11.61 -6.76 20.82
N ARG A 2 -10.68 -6.43 19.92
CA ARG A 2 -9.92 -5.17 19.99
C ARG A 2 -10.89 -3.99 19.85
N ASN A 3 -10.74 -2.95 20.65
CA ASN A 3 -11.50 -1.72 20.49
C ASN A 3 -10.99 -0.99 19.24
N LYS A 4 -11.81 -0.89 18.19
CA LYS A 4 -11.46 -0.24 16.92
C LYS A 4 -12.07 1.17 16.89
N PRO A 5 -11.27 2.22 17.12
CA PRO A 5 -11.77 3.59 17.17
C PRO A 5 -12.32 4.06 15.80
N ILE A 6 -13.30 4.96 15.85
CA ILE A 6 -13.88 5.62 14.67
C ILE A 6 -13.29 7.01 14.41
N GLU A 7 -12.47 7.50 15.33
CA GLU A 7 -11.76 8.78 15.26
C GLU A 7 -10.41 8.61 15.97
N GLN A 8 -9.38 9.33 15.49
CA GLN A 8 -8.11 9.40 16.19
C GLN A 8 -8.21 10.45 17.30
N ILE A 9 -8.36 9.98 18.53
CA ILE A 9 -8.24 10.78 19.74
C ILE A 9 -6.84 10.54 20.29
N TYR A 10 -5.92 11.47 20.06
CA TYR A 10 -4.48 11.25 20.28
C TYR A 10 -4.16 10.98 21.76
N GLU A 11 -4.90 11.59 22.68
CA GLU A 11 -4.74 11.43 24.13
C GLU A 11 -5.09 10.02 24.62
N ASN A 12 -5.75 9.20 23.79
CA ASN A 12 -6.08 7.82 24.14
C ASN A 12 -4.92 6.85 23.90
N TYR A 13 -3.84 7.25 23.22
CA TYR A 13 -2.67 6.39 23.06
C TYR A 13 -1.98 6.17 24.41
N THR A 14 -1.83 4.89 24.75
CA THR A 14 -1.24 4.44 26.00
C THR A 14 0.28 4.38 25.90
N PRO A 15 1.01 4.32 27.03
CA PRO A 15 2.45 4.06 27.01
C PRO A 15 2.85 2.78 26.24
N GLU A 16 1.98 1.77 26.21
CA GLU A 16 2.21 0.55 25.42
C GLU A 16 2.14 0.83 23.92
N ASP A 17 1.15 1.60 23.45
CA ASP A 17 1.03 1.97 22.03
C ASP A 17 2.30 2.68 21.53
N PHE A 18 2.82 3.64 22.31
CA PHE A 18 4.07 4.33 21.97
C PHE A 18 5.27 3.37 21.96
N ALA A 19 5.32 2.41 22.89
CA ALA A 19 6.38 1.40 22.93
C ALA A 19 6.32 0.43 21.73
N VAL A 20 5.10 0.01 21.33
CA VAL A 20 4.87 -0.82 20.14
C VAL A 20 5.33 -0.08 18.89
N TRP A 21 4.85 1.15 18.67
CA TRP A 21 5.25 1.98 17.53
C TRP A 21 6.77 2.10 17.44
N LYS A 22 7.41 2.52 18.54
CA LYS A 22 8.86 2.68 18.62
C LYS A 22 9.60 1.40 18.24
N ARG A 23 9.16 0.26 18.76
CA ARG A 23 9.80 -1.04 18.49
C ARG A 23 9.61 -1.49 17.04
N LEU A 24 8.41 -1.33 16.48
CA LEU A 24 8.13 -1.63 15.07
C LEU A 24 8.98 -0.75 14.15
N PHE A 25 8.99 0.57 14.39
CA PHE A 25 9.77 1.55 13.62
C PHE A 25 11.26 1.21 13.64
N GLN A 26 11.84 1.05 14.84
CA GLN A 26 13.28 0.72 14.99
C GLN A 26 13.65 -0.58 14.29
N ARG A 27 12.84 -1.63 14.47
CA ARG A 27 13.08 -2.94 13.86
C ARG A 27 13.03 -2.84 12.34
N GLN A 28 12.07 -2.10 11.80
CA GLN A 28 11.87 -2.01 10.37
C GLN A 28 12.92 -1.13 9.69
N MET A 29 13.26 0.02 10.27
CA MET A 29 14.27 0.93 9.73
C MET A 29 15.66 0.29 9.56
N ASN A 30 16.02 -0.70 10.38
CA ASN A 30 17.26 -1.45 10.22
C ASN A 30 17.36 -2.19 8.88
N ASN A 31 16.22 -2.65 8.35
CA ASN A 31 16.13 -3.31 7.05
C ASN A 31 15.90 -2.29 5.92
N LEU A 32 14.99 -1.34 6.12
CA LEU A 32 14.60 -0.39 5.06
C LEU A 32 15.76 0.46 4.56
N ARG A 33 16.68 0.90 5.44
CA ARG A 33 17.89 1.65 5.04
C ARG A 33 18.73 0.95 3.97
N LYS A 34 18.64 -0.38 3.87
CA LYS A 34 19.39 -1.18 2.88
C LYS A 34 18.55 -1.53 1.67
N HIS A 35 17.26 -1.80 1.88
CA HIS A 35 16.43 -2.56 0.95
C HIS A 35 15.24 -1.78 0.37
N ALA A 36 14.78 -0.72 1.04
CA ALA A 36 13.79 0.19 0.47
C ALA A 36 14.43 1.00 -0.67
N CYS A 37 13.58 1.49 -1.57
CA CYS A 37 13.98 2.50 -2.56
C CYS A 37 14.28 3.83 -1.87
N GLY A 38 15.13 4.64 -2.50
CA GLY A 38 15.50 5.96 -2.01
C GLY A 38 14.29 6.88 -1.84
N HIS A 39 13.35 6.82 -2.79
CA HIS A 39 12.13 7.63 -2.74
C HIS A 39 11.25 7.36 -1.51
N TYR A 40 11.13 6.12 -1.05
CA TYR A 40 10.39 5.82 0.19
C TYR A 40 11.09 6.44 1.42
N LEU A 41 12.42 6.35 1.49
CA LEU A 41 13.19 6.91 2.61
C LEU A 41 13.11 8.44 2.63
N GLU A 42 13.24 9.09 1.47
CA GLU A 42 13.04 10.53 1.32
C GLU A 42 11.61 10.93 1.73
N ALA A 43 10.61 10.18 1.28
CA ALA A 43 9.22 10.40 1.61
C ALA A 43 8.93 10.25 3.12
N LEU A 44 9.59 9.32 3.80
CA LEU A 44 9.50 9.14 5.25
C LEU A 44 10.03 10.37 6.00
N ASP A 45 11.12 10.95 5.52
CA ASP A 45 11.68 12.20 6.05
C ASP A 45 10.74 13.40 5.78
N ILE A 46 10.16 13.47 4.57
CA ILE A 46 9.21 14.53 4.19
C ILE A 46 7.96 14.53 5.07
N ILE A 47 7.39 13.34 5.33
CA ILE A 47 6.18 13.22 6.15
C ILE A 47 6.49 13.36 7.66
N GLY A 48 7.77 13.25 8.05
CA GLY A 48 8.24 13.48 9.41
C GLY A 48 8.05 12.32 10.38
N PHE A 49 7.88 11.10 9.87
CA PHE A 49 7.70 9.92 10.73
C PHE A 49 9.01 9.55 11.44
N ASN A 50 8.91 9.25 12.74
CA ASN A 50 10.04 8.88 13.57
C ASN A 50 9.60 7.91 14.67
N GLU A 51 10.57 7.34 15.38
CA GLU A 51 10.32 6.32 16.42
C GLU A 51 9.68 6.87 17.70
N ASP A 52 9.74 8.18 17.95
CA ASP A 52 9.33 8.79 19.21
C ASP A 52 7.89 9.31 19.20
N LYS A 53 7.22 9.29 18.04
CA LYS A 53 5.88 9.84 17.87
C LYS A 53 5.01 8.97 16.97
N ILE A 54 3.86 8.53 17.50
CA ILE A 54 2.78 7.92 16.70
C ILE A 54 2.23 9.01 15.75
N PRO A 55 2.02 8.73 14.46
CA PRO A 55 1.49 9.70 13.51
C PRO A 55 0.13 10.29 13.92
N ASP A 56 0.04 11.62 13.98
CA ASP A 56 -1.23 12.35 14.12
C ASP A 56 -1.77 12.68 12.73
N PHE A 57 -2.94 12.16 12.39
CA PHE A 57 -3.55 12.30 11.07
C PHE A 57 -3.76 13.76 10.69
N LYS A 58 -3.99 14.68 11.64
CA LYS A 58 -4.12 16.11 11.36
C LYS A 58 -2.78 16.68 10.89
N GLU A 59 -1.68 16.28 11.53
CA GLU A 59 -0.34 16.69 11.13
C GLU A 59 0.08 16.07 9.79
N VAL A 60 -0.20 14.78 9.60
CA VAL A 60 0.07 14.08 8.33
C VAL A 60 -0.70 14.74 7.18
N ASN A 61 -1.97 15.07 7.39
CA ASN A 61 -2.80 15.74 6.39
C ASN A 61 -2.28 17.15 6.06
N ALA A 62 -1.74 17.88 7.04
CA ALA A 62 -1.15 19.19 6.82
C ALA A 62 0.09 19.12 5.89
N VAL A 63 0.76 17.97 5.79
CA VAL A 63 1.87 17.73 4.87
C VAL A 63 1.40 17.24 3.49
N LEU A 64 0.48 16.27 3.45
CA LEU A 64 0.04 15.64 2.19
C LEU A 64 -0.82 16.55 1.32
N MET A 65 -1.79 17.23 1.91
CA MET A 65 -2.78 18.03 1.17
C MET A 65 -2.14 19.07 0.25
N PRO A 66 -1.19 19.92 0.70
CA PRO A 66 -0.56 20.89 -0.20
C PRO A 66 0.39 20.27 -1.23
N ARG A 67 0.83 19.02 -1.06
CA ARG A 67 1.79 18.36 -1.97
C ARG A 67 1.11 17.61 -3.10
N THR A 68 0.17 16.75 -2.77
CA THR A 68 -0.47 15.82 -3.71
C THR A 68 -1.98 15.81 -3.60
N GLY A 69 -2.58 16.67 -2.75
CA GLY A 69 -4.01 16.68 -2.49
C GLY A 69 -4.51 15.51 -1.65
N TRP A 70 -3.62 14.60 -1.22
CA TRP A 70 -3.99 13.45 -0.42
C TRP A 70 -4.27 13.79 1.04
N ARG A 71 -5.15 13.01 1.67
CA ARG A 71 -5.39 13.06 3.12
C ARG A 71 -5.83 11.70 3.65
N LEU A 72 -5.62 11.48 4.94
CA LEU A 72 -6.10 10.32 5.69
C LEU A 72 -7.46 10.61 6.31
N VAL A 73 -8.26 9.54 6.42
CA VAL A 73 -9.45 9.46 7.27
C VAL A 73 -9.41 8.16 8.06
N VAL A 74 -10.04 8.15 9.23
CA VAL A 74 -10.09 6.94 10.07
C VAL A 74 -11.08 5.94 9.47
N ALA A 75 -10.62 4.71 9.30
CA ALA A 75 -11.44 3.56 8.93
C ALA A 75 -11.64 2.64 10.13
N LYS A 76 -12.90 2.28 10.39
CA LYS A 76 -13.29 1.46 11.56
C LYS A 76 -13.01 -0.03 11.33
N GLU A 77 -13.32 -0.50 10.13
CA GLU A 77 -13.37 -1.91 9.71
C GLU A 77 -13.03 -1.99 8.21
N LEU A 78 -13.06 -3.20 7.64
CA LEU A 78 -12.90 -3.40 6.21
C LEU A 78 -13.94 -2.54 5.46
N VAL A 79 -13.44 -1.56 4.70
CA VAL A 79 -14.26 -0.62 3.94
C VAL A 79 -14.80 -1.36 2.72
N PRO A 80 -16.11 -1.32 2.43
CA PRO A 80 -16.66 -1.90 1.20
C PRO A 80 -15.96 -1.33 -0.04
N ASN A 81 -15.73 -2.17 -1.07
CA ASN A 81 -14.96 -1.81 -2.26
C ASN A 81 -15.40 -0.47 -2.89
N GLU A 82 -16.70 -0.25 -3.08
CA GLU A 82 -17.22 0.99 -3.66
C GLU A 82 -16.80 2.24 -2.87
N ILE A 83 -16.92 2.18 -1.54
CA ILE A 83 -16.50 3.27 -0.66
C ILE A 83 -14.99 3.43 -0.69
N PHE A 84 -14.23 2.33 -0.59
CA PHE A 84 -12.77 2.36 -0.61
C PHE A 84 -12.24 3.01 -1.90
N PHE A 85 -12.72 2.56 -3.06
CA PHE A 85 -12.29 3.10 -4.34
C PHE A 85 -12.76 4.53 -4.59
N SER A 86 -13.95 4.91 -4.11
CA SER A 86 -14.39 6.32 -4.12
C SER A 86 -13.45 7.20 -3.31
N LEU A 87 -13.03 6.75 -2.13
CA LEU A 87 -12.07 7.49 -1.32
C LEU A 87 -10.73 7.64 -2.06
N LEU A 88 -10.18 6.57 -2.63
CA LEU A 88 -8.92 6.65 -3.38
C LEU A 88 -9.03 7.60 -4.59
N ALA A 89 -10.11 7.53 -5.36
CA ALA A 89 -10.35 8.41 -6.51
C ALA A 89 -10.33 9.90 -6.13
N ASP A 90 -10.84 10.21 -4.93
CA ASP A 90 -10.86 11.53 -4.29
C ASP A 90 -9.60 11.87 -3.48
N ARG A 91 -8.54 11.05 -3.61
CA ARG A 91 -7.27 11.19 -2.88
C ARG A 91 -7.44 11.15 -1.36
N VAL A 92 -8.34 10.30 -0.89
CA VAL A 92 -8.57 10.03 0.53
C VAL A 92 -8.12 8.61 0.84
N PHE A 93 -7.15 8.46 1.74
CA PHE A 93 -6.69 7.15 2.18
C PHE A 93 -7.41 6.75 3.49
N PRO A 94 -8.27 5.72 3.49
CA PRO A 94 -8.84 5.18 4.72
C PRO A 94 -7.77 4.37 5.48
N ALA A 95 -7.45 4.78 6.70
CA ALA A 95 -6.46 4.11 7.55
C ALA A 95 -7.00 3.81 8.95
N THR A 96 -6.58 2.68 9.51
CA THR A 96 -6.79 2.39 10.93
C THR A 96 -5.91 3.28 11.80
N CYS A 97 -6.41 3.67 12.98
CA CYS A 97 -5.68 4.50 13.95
C CYS A 97 -5.38 3.78 15.28
N TRP A 98 -5.37 2.44 15.27
CA TRP A 98 -4.98 1.60 16.41
C TRP A 98 -3.71 0.82 16.07
N LEU A 99 -2.97 0.38 17.09
CA LEU A 99 -1.77 -0.44 16.94
C LEU A 99 -2.02 -1.86 17.48
N ARG A 100 -1.31 -2.84 16.90
CA ARG A 100 -1.25 -4.21 17.44
C ARG A 100 -0.69 -4.22 18.87
N SER A 101 -0.96 -5.29 19.63
CA SER A 101 -0.39 -5.43 20.97
C SER A 101 1.09 -5.82 20.93
N MET A 102 1.76 -5.74 22.08
CA MET A 102 3.15 -6.20 22.21
C MET A 102 3.31 -7.71 21.91
N GLU A 103 2.28 -8.51 22.15
CA GLU A 103 2.28 -9.96 21.90
C GLU A 103 2.15 -10.29 20.40
N GLU A 104 1.58 -9.36 19.61
CA GLU A 104 1.33 -9.51 18.17
C GLU A 104 2.38 -8.78 17.31
N LEU A 105 3.50 -8.34 17.91
CA LEU A 105 4.54 -7.59 17.22
C LEU A 105 5.06 -8.30 15.95
N ASP A 106 5.17 -9.62 15.99
CA ASP A 106 5.74 -10.39 14.89
C ASP A 106 4.75 -10.64 13.75
N TYR A 107 3.45 -10.75 14.06
CA TYR A 107 2.41 -10.95 13.06
C TYR A 107 1.04 -10.60 13.59
N ILE A 108 0.25 -9.96 12.72
CA ILE A 108 -1.19 -9.82 12.86
C ILE A 108 -1.81 -9.92 11.47
N GLU A 109 -2.99 -10.56 11.38
CA GLU A 109 -3.71 -10.73 10.12
C GLU A 109 -4.36 -9.43 9.64
N GLU A 110 -4.90 -8.64 10.57
CA GLU A 110 -5.56 -7.36 10.23
C GLU A 110 -4.54 -6.23 10.06
N PRO A 111 -4.70 -5.37 9.04
CA PRO A 111 -3.87 -4.18 8.92
C PRO A 111 -4.12 -3.24 10.11
N ASP A 112 -3.05 -2.87 10.81
CA ASP A 112 -3.04 -1.86 11.86
C ASP A 112 -2.42 -0.56 11.35
N MET A 113 -2.37 0.47 12.20
CA MET A 113 -1.81 1.77 11.82
C MET A 113 -0.36 1.66 11.30
N PHE A 114 0.44 0.72 11.82
CA PHE A 114 1.80 0.56 11.32
C PHE A 114 1.83 0.07 9.86
N HIS A 115 0.91 -0.80 9.46
CA HIS A 115 0.77 -1.15 8.05
C HIS A 115 0.18 0.01 7.24
N ASP A 116 -1.03 0.46 7.59
CA ASP A 116 -1.77 1.45 6.81
C ASP A 116 -0.99 2.77 6.68
N VAL A 117 -0.42 3.24 7.79
CA VAL A 117 0.18 4.57 7.88
C VAL A 117 1.66 4.52 7.56
N PHE A 118 2.45 3.72 8.27
CA PHE A 118 3.90 3.67 8.01
C PHE A 118 4.20 3.01 6.65
N GLY A 119 3.43 2.00 6.23
CA GLY A 119 3.61 1.34 4.93
C GLY A 119 3.22 2.21 3.73
N HIS A 120 1.99 2.74 3.68
CA HIS A 120 1.49 3.40 2.47
C HIS A 120 1.78 4.90 2.39
N ILE A 121 1.66 5.61 3.52
CA ILE A 121 1.49 7.06 3.51
C ILE A 121 2.71 7.84 3.05
N PRO A 122 3.97 7.45 3.37
CA PRO A 122 5.13 8.18 2.89
C PRO A 122 5.07 8.43 1.38
N LEU A 123 4.87 7.39 0.57
CA LEU A 123 4.88 7.50 -0.90
C LEU A 123 3.73 8.33 -1.48
N LEU A 124 2.67 8.63 -0.71
CA LEU A 124 1.65 9.60 -1.14
C LEU A 124 2.17 11.04 -1.22
N THR A 125 3.39 11.32 -0.73
CA THR A 125 4.10 12.57 -0.98
C THR A 125 4.70 12.66 -2.39
N HIS A 126 4.86 11.53 -3.08
CA HIS A 126 5.39 11.47 -4.45
C HIS A 126 4.25 11.60 -5.48
N PRO A 127 4.29 12.59 -6.39
CA PRO A 127 3.15 12.89 -7.27
C PRO A 127 2.75 11.71 -8.17
N ASP A 128 3.70 11.06 -8.85
CA ASP A 128 3.36 9.95 -9.77
C ASP A 128 2.72 8.76 -9.05
N TYR A 129 3.26 8.37 -7.88
CA TYR A 129 2.70 7.30 -7.05
C TYR A 129 1.30 7.67 -6.53
N ALA A 130 1.16 8.90 -6.03
CA ALA A 130 -0.11 9.45 -5.54
C ALA A 130 -1.17 9.49 -6.65
N ASP A 131 -0.79 9.87 -7.87
CA ASP A 131 -1.68 9.91 -9.03
C ASP A 131 -2.05 8.52 -9.50
N PHE A 132 -1.11 7.57 -9.44
CA PHE A 132 -1.35 6.17 -9.80
C PHE A 132 -2.37 5.54 -8.85
N MET A 133 -2.20 5.69 -7.54
CA MET A 133 -3.15 5.15 -6.56
C MET A 133 -4.56 5.75 -6.74
N ALA A 134 -4.67 7.05 -7.03
CA ALA A 134 -5.96 7.67 -7.32
C ALA A 134 -6.57 7.15 -8.62
N SER A 135 -5.74 6.83 -9.61
CA SER A 135 -6.19 6.29 -10.90
C SER A 135 -6.72 4.87 -10.75
N LEU A 136 -6.12 4.02 -9.91
CA LEU A 136 -6.69 2.71 -9.58
C LEU A 136 -8.10 2.83 -8.98
N GLY A 137 -8.32 3.81 -8.09
CA GLY A 137 -9.65 4.11 -7.56
C GLY A 137 -10.66 4.48 -8.66
N ARG A 138 -10.28 5.36 -9.59
CA ARG A 138 -11.15 5.75 -10.72
C ARG A 138 -11.46 4.58 -11.66
N ILE A 139 -10.45 3.76 -11.99
CA ILE A 139 -10.62 2.57 -12.83
C ILE A 139 -11.59 1.61 -12.14
N ALA A 140 -11.40 1.33 -10.85
CA ALA A 140 -12.28 0.45 -10.09
C ALA A 140 -13.75 0.89 -10.13
N LEU A 141 -14.01 2.19 -9.97
CA LEU A 141 -15.38 2.73 -9.99
C LEU A 141 -16.08 2.52 -11.34
N ARG A 142 -15.34 2.45 -12.46
CA ARG A 142 -15.94 2.14 -13.78
C ARG A 142 -16.44 0.70 -13.88
N PHE A 143 -15.83 -0.21 -13.12
CA PHE A 143 -16.13 -1.65 -13.14
C PHE A 143 -16.76 -2.14 -11.82
N ILE A 144 -17.31 -1.24 -11.01
CA ILE A 144 -17.66 -1.55 -9.62
C ILE A 144 -18.71 -2.67 -9.49
N ASP A 145 -19.57 -2.82 -10.50
CA ASP A 145 -20.61 -3.84 -10.57
C ASP A 145 -20.09 -5.20 -11.09
N ASP A 146 -18.86 -5.26 -11.64
CA ASP A 146 -18.23 -6.50 -12.11
C ASP A 146 -17.18 -6.99 -11.10
N SER A 147 -17.63 -7.86 -10.19
CA SER A 147 -16.76 -8.48 -9.19
C SER A 147 -15.55 -9.23 -9.76
N THR A 148 -15.63 -9.73 -11.01
CA THR A 148 -14.52 -10.41 -11.66
C THR A 148 -13.44 -9.40 -12.03
N ILE A 149 -13.84 -8.27 -12.62
CA ILE A 149 -12.90 -7.20 -12.99
C ILE A 149 -12.30 -6.55 -11.73
N ILE A 150 -13.09 -6.37 -10.67
CA ILE A 150 -12.59 -5.89 -9.38
C ILE A 150 -11.55 -6.86 -8.78
N ASP A 151 -11.75 -8.17 -8.86
CA ASP A 151 -10.73 -9.15 -8.46
C ASP A 151 -9.43 -9.01 -9.28
N LEU A 152 -9.52 -8.86 -10.59
CA LEU A 152 -8.35 -8.67 -11.45
C LEU A 152 -7.59 -7.37 -11.12
N LEU A 153 -8.31 -6.27 -10.89
CA LEU A 153 -7.72 -5.00 -10.48
C LEU A 153 -7.07 -5.10 -9.09
N SER A 154 -7.66 -5.87 -8.17
CA SER A 154 -7.07 -6.11 -6.84
C SER A 154 -5.69 -6.74 -6.92
N ARG A 155 -5.42 -7.56 -7.94
CA ARG A 155 -4.09 -8.14 -8.19
C ARG A 155 -3.08 -7.09 -8.64
N VAL A 156 -3.51 -6.13 -9.46
CA VAL A 156 -2.65 -4.99 -9.81
C VAL A 156 -2.31 -4.18 -8.57
N TYR A 157 -3.30 -3.87 -7.72
CA TYR A 157 -3.06 -3.19 -6.45
C TYR A 157 -2.09 -3.99 -5.56
N TRP A 158 -2.27 -5.31 -5.45
CA TRP A 158 -1.42 -6.20 -4.69
C TRP A 158 0.04 -6.21 -5.19
N TYR A 159 0.26 -6.39 -6.48
CA TYR A 159 1.61 -6.49 -7.04
C TYR A 159 2.31 -5.13 -7.25
N THR A 160 1.62 -4.02 -6.99
CA THR A 160 2.19 -2.66 -7.07
C THR A 160 2.19 -1.97 -5.70
N ILE A 161 1.04 -1.58 -5.20
CA ILE A 161 0.89 -0.82 -3.96
C ILE A 161 1.33 -1.63 -2.74
N GLU A 162 1.00 -2.93 -2.67
CA GLU A 162 1.32 -3.75 -1.50
C GLU A 162 2.70 -4.40 -1.57
N PHE A 163 3.04 -4.99 -2.72
CA PHE A 163 4.26 -5.79 -2.90
C PHE A 163 5.10 -5.36 -4.12
N GLY A 164 4.99 -4.11 -4.55
CA GLY A 164 5.78 -3.58 -5.64
C GLY A 164 7.26 -3.40 -5.31
N MET A 165 8.09 -3.63 -6.34
CA MET A 165 9.53 -3.37 -6.33
C MET A 165 9.91 -2.43 -7.47
N ILE A 166 11.06 -1.77 -7.38
CA ILE A 166 11.55 -0.79 -8.35
C ILE A 166 13.02 -1.05 -8.67
N ALA A 167 13.39 -0.86 -9.93
CA ALA A 167 14.78 -0.82 -10.37
C ALA A 167 15.40 0.55 -10.05
N GLU A 168 16.45 0.58 -9.24
CA GLU A 168 17.13 1.80 -8.79
C GLU A 168 18.65 1.56 -8.79
N ASP A 169 19.40 2.38 -9.51
CA ASP A 169 20.88 2.30 -9.61
C ASP A 169 21.42 0.89 -9.93
N GLY A 170 20.75 0.19 -10.86
CA GLY A 170 21.12 -1.17 -11.25
C GLY A 170 20.84 -2.24 -10.19
N LYS A 171 20.07 -1.92 -9.15
CA LYS A 171 19.61 -2.83 -8.10
C LYS A 171 18.09 -2.88 -8.06
N ILE A 172 17.56 -3.96 -7.51
CA ILE A 172 16.12 -4.06 -7.21
C ILE A 172 15.90 -3.63 -5.76
N LYS A 173 14.94 -2.73 -5.57
CA LYS A 173 14.54 -2.15 -4.29
C LYS A 173 13.05 -2.34 -4.06
N ALA A 174 12.62 -2.34 -2.80
CA ALA A 174 11.20 -2.47 -2.46
C ALA A 174 10.56 -1.10 -2.22
N PHE A 175 9.28 -0.97 -2.58
CA PHE A 175 8.46 0.20 -2.23
C PHE A 175 7.05 -0.15 -1.73
N GLY A 176 6.56 -1.37 -2.03
CA GLY A 176 5.21 -1.79 -1.64
C GLY A 176 4.99 -1.79 -0.13
N ALA A 177 3.83 -1.32 0.30
CA ALA A 177 3.50 -1.06 1.70
C ALA A 177 3.56 -2.31 2.60
N GLY A 178 3.06 -3.45 2.13
CA GLY A 178 3.19 -4.75 2.80
C GLY A 178 4.65 -5.13 3.04
N ILE A 179 5.56 -4.78 2.12
CA ILE A 179 7.01 -4.95 2.30
C ILE A 179 7.56 -3.93 3.30
N MET A 180 7.13 -2.67 3.18
CA MET A 180 7.60 -1.57 4.04
C MET A 180 7.22 -1.79 5.50
N SER A 181 6.10 -2.44 5.79
CA SER A 181 5.62 -2.67 7.16
C SER A 181 5.96 -4.06 7.73
N SER A 182 6.68 -4.92 6.99
CA SER A 182 6.96 -6.30 7.39
C SER A 182 8.45 -6.65 7.32
N VAL A 183 8.99 -7.17 8.42
CA VAL A 183 10.39 -7.64 8.49
C VAL A 183 10.58 -8.91 7.67
N SER A 184 9.65 -9.86 7.76
CA SER A 184 9.74 -11.11 7.00
C SER A 184 9.69 -10.82 5.50
N GLU A 185 8.85 -9.88 5.08
CA GLU A 185 8.65 -9.55 3.68
C GLU A 185 9.84 -8.78 3.08
N ILE A 186 10.39 -7.78 3.77
CA ILE A 186 11.57 -7.05 3.26
C ILE A 186 12.80 -7.96 3.14
N VAL A 187 12.97 -8.92 4.05
CA VAL A 187 14.06 -9.90 3.97
C VAL A 187 13.81 -10.92 2.87
N HIS A 188 12.56 -11.40 2.72
CA HIS A 188 12.20 -12.38 1.71
C HIS A 188 12.25 -11.81 0.29
N SER A 189 11.70 -10.61 0.09
CA SER A 189 11.62 -9.93 -1.21
C SER A 189 12.98 -9.64 -1.83
N ILE A 190 14.05 -9.50 -1.04
CA ILE A 190 15.41 -9.29 -1.55
C ILE A 190 16.17 -10.61 -1.71
N GLY A 191 15.85 -11.63 -0.91
CA GLY A 191 16.58 -12.91 -0.92
C GLY A 191 16.37 -13.76 -2.17
N ASP A 192 17.28 -14.70 -2.44
CA ASP A 192 17.29 -15.52 -3.67
C ASP A 192 16.09 -16.48 -3.83
N LYS A 193 15.30 -16.66 -2.77
CA LYS A 193 14.13 -17.56 -2.76
C LYS A 193 12.87 -16.93 -3.38
N SER A 194 12.85 -15.62 -3.56
CA SER A 194 11.74 -14.91 -4.22
C SER A 194 12.07 -14.59 -5.67
N ARG A 195 11.06 -14.67 -6.54
CA ARG A 195 11.18 -14.32 -7.96
C ARG A 195 10.86 -12.85 -8.15
N LYS A 196 11.74 -12.11 -8.82
CA LYS A 196 11.51 -10.73 -9.24
C LYS A 196 11.36 -10.73 -10.74
N VAL A 197 10.22 -10.27 -11.24
CA VAL A 197 9.90 -10.24 -12.66
C VAL A 197 9.63 -8.81 -13.08
N ALA A 198 9.82 -8.50 -14.36
CA ALA A 198 9.48 -7.18 -14.87
C ALA A 198 7.98 -6.93 -14.69
N PHE A 199 7.61 -5.66 -14.45
CA PHE A 199 6.23 -5.22 -14.46
C PHE A 199 5.55 -5.60 -15.78
N ASP A 200 4.49 -6.40 -15.70
CA ASP A 200 3.68 -6.82 -16.84
C ASP A 200 2.21 -6.92 -16.43
N ILE A 201 1.36 -6.14 -17.10
CA ILE A 201 -0.06 -6.03 -16.75
C ILE A 201 -0.79 -7.35 -16.99
N ALA A 202 -0.47 -8.05 -18.08
CA ALA A 202 -1.14 -9.30 -18.43
C ALA A 202 -0.79 -10.40 -17.43
N ASP A 203 0.47 -10.50 -17.01
CA ASP A 203 0.88 -11.45 -15.98
C ASP A 203 0.23 -11.11 -14.62
N MET A 204 0.25 -9.84 -14.20
CA MET A 204 -0.32 -9.42 -12.91
C MET A 204 -1.81 -9.73 -12.80
N ILE A 205 -2.62 -9.38 -13.79
CA ILE A 205 -4.07 -9.63 -13.71
C ILE A 205 -4.39 -11.13 -13.73
N HIS A 206 -3.53 -11.99 -14.30
CA HIS A 206 -3.76 -13.45 -14.34
C HIS A 206 -3.07 -14.23 -13.22
N LEU A 207 -2.21 -13.61 -12.42
CA LEU A 207 -1.48 -14.27 -11.34
C LEU A 207 -2.24 -14.15 -10.01
N PRO A 208 -2.92 -15.22 -9.51
CA PRO A 208 -3.57 -15.16 -8.21
C PRO A 208 -2.53 -15.00 -7.08
N TYR A 209 -2.91 -14.32 -6.01
CA TYR A 209 -2.08 -14.13 -4.82
C TYR A 209 -2.70 -14.78 -3.57
N ARG A 210 -1.90 -14.86 -2.51
CA ARG A 210 -2.30 -15.31 -1.18
C ARG A 210 -1.86 -14.31 -0.13
N THR A 211 -2.72 -14.01 0.82
CA THR A 211 -2.47 -13.05 1.90
C THR A 211 -1.80 -13.66 3.13
N ASP A 212 -1.76 -14.99 3.23
CA ASP A 212 -1.31 -15.72 4.42
C ASP A 212 0.12 -16.27 4.32
N ILE A 213 0.86 -15.88 3.27
CA ILE A 213 2.25 -16.28 3.04
C ILE A 213 3.08 -15.08 2.56
N VAL A 214 4.41 -15.16 2.74
CA VAL A 214 5.34 -14.25 2.06
C VAL A 214 5.27 -14.45 0.55
N GLN A 215 5.37 -13.39 -0.23
CA GLN A 215 5.06 -13.47 -1.66
C GLN A 215 6.13 -14.22 -2.44
N PRO A 216 5.76 -15.20 -3.29
CA PRO A 216 6.72 -15.95 -4.10
C PRO A 216 7.22 -15.15 -5.32
N VAL A 217 6.45 -14.15 -5.75
CA VAL A 217 6.70 -13.34 -6.95
C VAL A 217 6.47 -11.87 -6.62
N TYR A 218 7.38 -11.02 -7.08
CA TYR A 218 7.32 -9.56 -6.98
C TYR A 218 7.52 -8.95 -8.36
N PHE A 219 6.75 -7.92 -8.69
CA PHE A 219 6.88 -7.18 -9.95
C PHE A 219 7.73 -5.94 -9.77
N VAL A 220 8.65 -5.72 -10.71
CA VAL A 220 9.65 -4.65 -10.68
C VAL A 220 9.29 -3.60 -11.73
N ILE A 221 8.96 -2.39 -11.28
CA ILE A 221 8.79 -1.23 -12.15
C ILE A 221 10.13 -0.58 -12.46
N ASP A 222 10.22 0.12 -13.58
CA ASP A 222 11.42 0.90 -13.92
C ASP A 222 11.45 2.27 -13.23
N SER A 223 10.27 2.88 -13.04
CA SER A 223 10.11 4.18 -12.39
C SER A 223 8.66 4.39 -11.96
N TYR A 224 8.41 5.35 -11.06
CA TYR A 224 7.03 5.75 -10.75
C TYR A 224 6.34 6.43 -11.93
N GLU A 225 7.08 7.07 -12.83
CA GLU A 225 6.56 7.60 -14.09
C GLU A 225 6.00 6.47 -14.97
N HIS A 226 6.74 5.36 -15.12
CA HIS A 226 6.24 4.17 -15.82
C HIS A 226 4.97 3.64 -15.14
N LEU A 227 4.94 3.60 -13.81
CA LEU A 227 3.77 3.15 -13.05
C LEU A 227 2.52 4.00 -13.37
N ILE A 228 2.59 5.33 -13.29
CA ILE A 228 1.43 6.18 -13.64
C ILE A 228 1.05 6.09 -15.13
N GLN A 229 2.03 6.04 -16.04
CA GLN A 229 1.76 5.89 -17.47
C GLN A 229 1.02 4.57 -17.79
N SER A 230 1.25 3.53 -16.99
CA SER A 230 0.59 2.23 -17.16
C SER A 230 -0.91 2.22 -16.80
N ALA A 231 -1.43 3.24 -16.09
CA ALA A 231 -2.81 3.26 -15.61
C ALA A 231 -3.85 3.09 -16.74
N GLY A 232 -3.64 3.77 -17.86
CA GLY A 232 -4.52 3.66 -19.03
C GLY A 232 -4.43 2.29 -19.73
N ASP A 233 -3.29 1.61 -19.63
CA ASP A 233 -3.12 0.28 -20.22
C ASP A 233 -3.68 -0.81 -19.30
N ILE A 234 -3.64 -0.62 -17.97
CA ILE A 234 -4.38 -1.45 -17.00
C ILE A 234 -5.87 -1.40 -17.31
N GLU A 235 -6.42 -0.20 -17.49
CA GLU A 235 -7.83 -0.01 -17.81
C GLU A 235 -8.23 -0.73 -19.10
N LYS A 236 -7.47 -0.53 -20.19
CA LYS A 236 -7.71 -1.25 -21.47
C LYS A 236 -7.61 -2.77 -21.33
N ALA A 237 -6.67 -3.27 -20.53
CA ALA A 237 -6.53 -4.70 -20.30
C ALA A 237 -7.78 -5.29 -19.62
N LEU A 238 -8.34 -4.57 -18.65
CA LEU A 238 -9.59 -4.97 -17.97
C LEU A 238 -10.80 -4.89 -18.90
N GLU A 239 -10.95 -3.82 -19.70
CA GLU A 239 -11.99 -3.72 -20.75
C GLU A 239 -11.94 -4.91 -21.73
N GLY A 240 -10.72 -5.31 -22.11
CA GLY A 240 -10.50 -6.45 -22.99
C GLY A 240 -10.93 -7.80 -22.39
N VAL A 241 -10.92 -7.94 -21.06
CA VAL A 241 -11.44 -9.13 -20.36
C VAL A 241 -12.96 -9.07 -20.25
N GLU A 242 -13.52 -7.94 -19.83
CA GLU A 242 -14.98 -7.73 -19.70
C GLU A 242 -15.70 -8.02 -21.02
N GLY A 243 -15.19 -7.46 -22.13
CA GLY A 243 -15.77 -7.69 -23.46
C GLY A 243 -15.77 -9.16 -23.90
N ARG A 244 -14.80 -9.97 -23.45
CA ARG A 244 -14.77 -11.41 -23.72
C ARG A 244 -15.77 -12.17 -22.85
N VAL A 245 -15.92 -11.79 -21.58
CA VAL A 245 -16.91 -12.40 -20.68
C VAL A 245 -18.32 -12.20 -21.22
N VAL A 246 -18.67 -10.97 -21.63
CA VAL A 246 -19.97 -10.64 -22.23
C VAL A 246 -20.23 -11.45 -23.51
N GLN A 247 -19.22 -11.64 -24.36
CA GLN A 247 -19.35 -12.43 -25.60
C GLN A 247 -19.45 -13.94 -25.37
N SER A 248 -18.87 -14.46 -24.28
CA SER A 248 -18.92 -15.88 -23.92
C SER A 248 -20.17 -16.31 -23.14
N GLY A 249 -20.99 -15.33 -22.72
CA GLY A 249 -22.23 -15.53 -21.96
C GLY A 249 -23.52 -15.62 -22.78
N VAL A 250 -23.44 -15.88 -24.09
CA VAL A 250 -24.58 -16.11 -25.01
C VAL A 250 -24.61 -17.56 -25.49
#